data_AF-A0A0T9TTY9-F1
#
_entry.id   AF-A0A0T9TTY9-F1
#
_cell.length_a   1.000
_cell.length_b   1.000
_cell.length_c   1.000
_cell.angle_alpha   90.00
_cell.angle_beta   90.00
_cell.angle_gamma   90.00
#
_symmetry.space_group_name_H-M   'P 1'
#
loop_
_entity.id
_entity.type
_entity.pdbx_description
1 polymer ?
#
loop_
_entity_poly.entity_id
_entity_poly.type
_entity_poly.pdbx_seq_one_letter_code
_entity_poly.pdbx_strand_id
1 'polypeptide(L)' 'MKKMNLADANTIVGGTGITCKDTFQLQANGTTATCMATTTCTDKHGKVTSTTSKPADFSNCM' A
#
# COMPACT_ATOMS: atom_id res chain seq x y z
N MET A 1 28.88 -16.07 5.66
CA MET A 1 27.67 -16.42 4.90
C MET A 1 26.45 -16.13 5.75
N LYS A 2 25.76 -15.01 5.50
CA LYS A 2 24.46 -14.70 6.09
C LYS A 2 23.42 -15.20 5.09
N LYS A 3 22.59 -16.16 5.49
CA LYS A 3 21.52 -16.70 4.65
C LYS A 3 20.50 -15.59 4.44
N MET A 4 20.63 -14.87 3.32
CA MET A 4 19.61 -13.96 2.83
C MET A 4 18.44 -14.85 2.37
N ASN A 5 17.29 -14.70 3.01
CA ASN A 5 16.10 -15.46 2.70
C ASN A 5 15.72 -15.20 1.24
N LEU A 6 15.38 -16.25 0.49
CA LEU A 6 14.94 -16.19 -0.92
C LEU A 6 13.76 -15.21 -1.16
N ALA A 7 13.09 -14.73 -0.12
CA ALA A 7 12.08 -13.67 -0.22
C ALA A 7 12.67 -12.33 -0.71
N ASP A 8 13.91 -12.00 -0.31
CA ASP A 8 14.58 -10.75 -0.73
C ASP A 8 15.25 -10.87 -2.10
N ALA A 9 15.35 -12.08 -2.66
CA ALA A 9 15.92 -12.32 -4.00
C ALA A 9 14.87 -12.27 -5.11
N ASN A 10 13.60 -12.54 -4.80
CA ASN A 10 12.50 -12.48 -5.77
C ASN A 10 12.17 -11.05 -6.25
N THR A 11 12.66 -10.02 -5.56
CA THR A 11 12.51 -8.61 -5.94
C THR A 11 13.54 -8.15 -6.98
N ILE A 12 14.66 -8.87 -7.15
CA ILE A 12 15.80 -8.37 -7.95
C ILE A 12 15.81 -8.94 -9.37
N VAL A 13 15.43 -10.22 -9.58
CA VAL A 13 15.52 -10.84 -10.92
C VAL A 13 14.28 -11.70 -11.20
N GLY A 14 13.21 -11.07 -11.67
CA GLY A 14 12.17 -11.75 -12.46
C GLY A 14 10.86 -12.16 -11.78
N GLY A 15 10.65 -11.93 -10.48
CA GLY A 15 9.37 -12.19 -9.82
C GLY A 15 8.39 -11.03 -9.96
N THR A 16 7.10 -11.31 -9.81
CA THR A 16 5.98 -10.34 -9.76
C THR A 16 6.15 -9.37 -8.57
N GLY A 17 7.04 -8.39 -8.71
CA GLY A 17 7.31 -7.37 -7.69
C GLY A 17 6.14 -6.39 -7.60
N ILE A 18 5.06 -6.82 -6.94
CA ILE A 18 3.97 -5.94 -6.57
C ILE A 18 4.33 -5.30 -5.23
N THR A 19 4.54 -3.98 -5.25
CA THR A 19 4.73 -3.18 -4.04
C THR A 19 3.44 -2.45 -3.72
N CYS A 20 2.88 -2.71 -2.54
CA CYS A 20 1.70 -2.02 -2.05
C CYS A 20 2.09 -0.96 -1.03
N LYS A 21 1.51 0.23 -1.18
CA LYS A 21 1.67 1.35 -0.26
C LYS A 21 0.30 1.79 0.24
N ASP A 22 0.18 1.92 1.55
CA ASP A 22 -0.98 2.54 2.17
C ASP A 22 -0.81 4.05 2.28
N THR A 23 -1.87 4.77 1.95
CA THR A 23 -1.99 6.20 2.19
C THR A 23 -3.26 6.43 2.98
N PHE A 24 -3.15 7.21 4.06
CA PHE A 24 -4.28 7.57 4.90
C PHE A 24 -4.71 8.98 4.54
N GLN A 25 -6.01 9.16 4.30
CA GLN A 25 -6.57 10.47 4.00
C GLN A 25 -7.86 10.70 4.77
N LEU A 26 -7.99 11.89 5.32
CA LEU A 26 -9.21 12.33 5.94
C LEU A 26 -10.21 12.73 4.86
N GLN A 27 -11.34 12.04 4.80
CA GLN A 27 -12.42 12.34 3.88
C GLN A 27 -13.59 12.93 4.68
N ALA A 28 -13.80 14.23 4.53
CA ALA A 28 -14.94 14.93 5.11
C ALA A 28 -16.16 14.74 4.21
N ASN A 29 -17.25 14.19 4.75
CA ASN A 29 -18.55 14.13 4.09
C ASN A 29 -19.57 14.86 4.97
N GLY A 30 -19.77 16.15 4.67
CA GLY A 30 -20.63 17.02 5.47
C GLY A 30 -20.04 17.32 6.86
N THR A 31 -20.78 16.94 7.90
CA THR A 31 -20.41 17.20 9.31
C THR A 31 -19.50 16.14 9.91
N THR A 32 -19.30 15.02 9.23
CA THR A 32 -18.45 13.91 9.70
C THR A 32 -17.21 13.76 8.84
N ALA A 33 -16.06 13.55 9.47
CA ALA A 33 -14.84 13.14 8.81
C ALA A 33 -14.60 11.64 9.05
N THR A 34 -14.14 10.94 8.02
CA THR A 34 -13.77 9.53 8.10
C THR A 34 -12.35 9.38 7.60
N CYS A 35 -11.49 8.67 8.34
CA CYS A 35 -10.17 8.32 7.86
C CYS A 35 -10.29 7.14 6.88
N MET A 36 -9.78 7.31 5.67
CA MET A 36 -9.77 6.29 4.63
C MET A 36 -8.35 5.84 4.40
N ALA A 37 -8.10 4.54 4.54
CA ALA A 37 -6.87 3.90 4.11
C ALA A 37 -7.04 3.47 2.66
N THR A 38 -6.20 4.02 1.77
CA THR A 38 -6.11 3.62 0.38
C THR A 38 -4.82 2.84 0.18
N THR A 39 -4.95 1.56 -0.13
CA THR A 39 -3.84 0.69 -0.51
C THR A 39 -3.67 0.75 -2.01
N THR A 40 -2.51 1.20 -2.48
CA THR A 40 -2.16 1.22 -3.90
C THR A 40 -1.02 0.25 -4.15
N CYS A 41 -1.28 -0.74 -4.99
CA CYS A 41 -0.29 -1.72 -5.42
C CYS A 41 0.23 -1.35 -6.80
N THR A 42 1.55 -1.31 -6.94
CA THR A 42 2.26 -1.03 -8.19
C THR A 42 3.15 -2.19 -8.55
N ASP A 43 3.26 -2.50 -9.84
CA ASP A 43 4.22 -3.48 -10.32
C ASP A 43 5.64 -2.88 -10.37
N LYS A 44 6.62 -3.72 -10.69
CA LYS A 44 8.04 -3.33 -10.79
C LYS A 44 8.32 -2.22 -11.81
N HIS A 45 7.42 -1.98 -12.77
CA HIS A 45 7.52 -0.88 -13.73
C HIS A 45 6.75 0.38 -13.29
N GLY A 46 6.19 0.39 -12.07
CA GLY A 46 5.43 1.52 -11.52
C GLY A 46 3.98 1.59 -11.99
N LYS A 47 3.47 0.58 -12.72
CA LYS A 47 2.06 0.54 -13.13
C LYS A 47 1.20 0.15 -11.95
N VAL A 48 0.17 0.94 -11.67
CA VAL A 48 -0.86 0.55 -10.69
C VAL A 48 -1.56 -0.73 -11.16
N THR A 49 -1.53 -1.75 -10.32
CA THR A 49 -2.19 -3.04 -10.54
C THR A 49 -3.48 -3.16 -9.76
N SER A 50 -3.59 -2.48 -8.61
CA SER A 50 -4.80 -2.46 -7.80
C SER A 50 -4.82 -1.23 -6.89
N THR A 51 -6.03 -0.73 -6.65
CA THR A 51 -6.29 0.32 -5.66
C THR A 51 -7.55 -0.05 -4.89
N THR A 52 -7.44 -0.11 -3.57
CA THR A 52 -8.58 -0.41 -2.68
C THR A 52 -8.62 0.58 -1.54
N SER A 53 -9.82 1.07 -1.22
CA SER A 53 -10.02 2.01 -0.12
C SER A 53 -10.97 1.39 0.90
N LYS A 54 -10.62 1.52 2.18
CA LYS A 54 -11.45 1.08 3.31
C LYS A 54 -11.42 2.11 4.44
N PRO A 55 -12.48 2.20 5.25
CA PRO A 55 -12.42 2.97 6.50
C PRO A 55 -11.29 2.47 7.39
N ALA A 56 -10.56 3.38 8.01
CA ALA A 56 -9.51 3.12 8.97
C ALA A 56 -9.75 3.91 10.25
N ASP A 57 -9.02 3.56 11.31
CA ASP A 57 -9.08 4.31 12.56
C ASP A 57 -8.63 5.76 12.32
N PHE A 58 -9.36 6.70 12.89
CA PHE A 58 -9.14 8.14 12.69
C PHE A 58 -7.72 8.56 13.10
N SER A 59 -7.11 7.87 14.06
CA SER A 59 -5.74 8.12 14.54
C SER A 59 -4.67 7.96 13.45
N ASN A 60 -4.94 7.22 12.38
CA ASN A 60 -4.00 7.09 11.24
C ASN A 60 -3.99 8.31 10.32
N CYS A 61 -4.97 9.21 10.46
CA CYS A 61 -5.10 10.45 9.69
C CYS A 61 -4.85 11.72 10.52
N MET A 62 -4.46 11.59 11.80
CA MET A 62 -4.19 12.69 12.74
C MET A 62 -2.73 13.12 12.73
#